data_AF-A0A1L6MXD1-F1
#
_entry.id   AF-A0A1L6MXD1-F1
#
_cell.length_a   1.000
_cell.length_b   1.000
_cell.length_c   1.000
_cell.angle_alpha   90.00
_cell.angle_beta   90.00
_cell.angle_gamma   90.00
#
_symmetry.space_group_name_H-M   'P 1'
#
loop_
_entity.id
_entity.type
_entity.pdbx_description
1 polymer ?
#
loop_
_entity_poly.entity_id
_entity_poly.type
_entity_poly.pdbx_seq_one_letter_code
_entity_poly.pdbx_strand_id
1 'polypeptide(L)'
;MPQKLNLLSDFESPELSTVSSAHLPSDPLFDYLLQGLRWIRKRRAIVISGAVAIGVALLALVSYLYVSQKKEAQAVLQLTKSMQLLNTPLEDKRGERRTLTSSVPSFKTFEERRAAALKAYRRLEAQFSSTAAAKLARLHEASLLLDMRYPQEAILAFLEVRNSVLAQLDKEIYGRAVEGLGFAYELQSRVEKQSDAMNSALAAFRELETIDSKGFKELGLYHQARCYETQGDIEKAKALLWDVYHRTHQSTETAGLFVYLKRVVEAKLRVLDPEVFSALYKKEGGGKSLTQAQLNQLLKQIEKPVSPQSSGSEGVPAAPKQRSP
;
A
#
# COMPACT_ATOMS: atom_id res chain seq x y z
N MET A 1 48.33 24.62 -24.79
CA MET A 1 48.66 24.24 -26.19
C MET A 1 47.99 22.90 -26.48
N PRO A 2 47.09 22.79 -27.47
CA PRO A 2 46.42 21.52 -27.76
C PRO A 2 47.25 20.67 -28.76
N GLN A 3 47.63 19.46 -28.34
CA GLN A 3 48.17 18.42 -29.21
C GLN A 3 47.04 17.85 -30.09
N LYS A 4 47.16 18.02 -31.41
CA LYS A 4 46.33 17.34 -32.40
C LYS A 4 46.79 15.89 -32.51
N LEU A 5 46.00 14.95 -31.99
CA LEU A 5 46.15 13.53 -32.27
C LEU A 5 45.54 13.22 -33.65
N ASN A 6 46.40 13.14 -34.66
CA ASN A 6 46.11 12.47 -35.93
C ASN A 6 46.46 10.99 -35.77
N LEU A 7 45.47 10.17 -35.42
CA LEU A 7 45.56 8.71 -35.43
C LEU A 7 44.38 8.22 -36.27
N LEU A 8 44.55 8.06 -37.59
CA LEU A 8 43.71 7.28 -38.53
C LEU A 8 44.10 7.61 -39.99
N SER A 9 45.36 7.39 -40.40
CA SER A 9 45.75 7.49 -41.82
C SER A 9 46.19 6.18 -42.47
N ASP A 10 46.50 5.12 -41.70
CA ASP A 10 47.16 3.94 -42.28
C ASP A 10 46.29 2.70 -42.08
N PHE A 11 45.23 2.59 -42.88
CA PHE A 11 44.60 1.29 -43.17
C PHE A 11 44.95 0.97 -44.62
N GLU A 12 46.08 0.29 -44.81
CA GLU A 12 46.45 -0.33 -46.08
C GLU A 12 45.29 -1.20 -46.56
N SER A 13 44.80 -0.90 -47.75
CA SER A 13 43.76 -1.69 -48.41
C SER A 13 44.39 -3.00 -48.87
N PRO A 14 43.92 -4.17 -48.41
CA PRO A 14 44.42 -5.44 -48.93
C PRO A 14 44.13 -5.50 -50.44
N GLU A 15 45.17 -5.77 -51.23
CA GLU A 15 45.03 -6.04 -52.67
C GLU A 15 44.13 -7.26 -52.86
N LEU A 16 42.86 -7.00 -53.19
CA LEU A 16 41.88 -8.00 -53.56
C LEU A 16 42.27 -8.57 -54.93
N SER A 17 42.90 -9.74 -54.87
CA SER A 17 43.13 -10.62 -56.01
C SER A 17 41.83 -10.86 -56.78
N THR A 18 41.94 -10.84 -58.10
CA THR A 18 40.87 -11.01 -59.08
C THR A 18 40.23 -12.40 -58.97
N VAL A 19 39.18 -12.52 -58.15
CA VAL A 19 38.30 -13.70 -58.16
C VAL A 19 37.37 -13.59 -59.36
N SER A 20 37.46 -14.60 -60.23
CA SER A 20 36.65 -14.78 -61.43
C SER A 20 35.14 -14.70 -61.11
N SER A 21 34.44 -13.84 -61.84
CA SER A 21 33.02 -13.55 -61.69
C SER A 21 32.14 -14.73 -62.15
N ALA A 22 31.82 -15.62 -61.23
CA ALA A 22 30.70 -16.54 -61.40
C ALA A 22 29.37 -15.74 -61.28
N HIS A 23 28.50 -15.85 -62.29
CA HIS A 23 27.17 -15.24 -62.30
C HIS A 23 26.31 -15.79 -61.16
N LEU A 24 26.31 -15.09 -60.03
CA LEU A 24 25.27 -15.27 -59.02
C LEU A 24 23.98 -14.64 -59.54
N PRO A 25 22.82 -15.34 -59.43
CA PRO A 25 21.54 -14.79 -59.82
C PRO A 25 21.26 -13.52 -59.02
N SER A 26 20.79 -12.47 -59.70
CA SER A 26 20.41 -11.19 -59.09
C SER A 26 19.29 -11.41 -58.08
N ASP A 27 19.64 -11.39 -56.79
CA ASP A 27 18.67 -11.46 -55.71
C ASP A 27 17.94 -10.10 -55.61
N PRO A 28 16.61 -10.05 -55.81
CA PRO A 28 15.86 -8.81 -55.74
C PRO A 28 15.99 -8.11 -54.37
N LEU A 29 16.21 -8.84 -53.28
CA LEU A 29 16.46 -8.24 -51.96
C LEU A 29 17.76 -7.44 -51.94
N PHE A 30 18.80 -7.92 -52.62
CA PHE A 30 20.08 -7.24 -52.72
C PHE A 30 19.96 -5.94 -53.52
N ASP A 31 19.18 -5.96 -54.61
CA ASP A 31 18.90 -4.77 -55.40
C ASP A 31 18.09 -3.72 -54.62
N TYR A 32 17.11 -4.12 -53.80
CA TYR A 32 16.39 -3.20 -52.91
C TYR A 32 17.32 -2.57 -51.86
N LEU A 33 18.23 -3.35 -51.29
CA LEU A 33 19.22 -2.88 -50.31
C LEU A 33 20.18 -1.86 -50.93
N LEU A 34 20.71 -2.16 -52.12
CA LEU A 34 21.60 -1.26 -52.86
C LEU A 34 20.89 0.03 -53.30
N GLN A 35 19.63 -0.06 -53.74
CA GLN A 35 18.83 1.12 -54.07
C GLN A 35 18.59 2.00 -52.83
N GLY A 36 18.30 1.39 -51.68
CA GLY A 36 18.17 2.09 -50.39
C GLY A 36 19.45 2.81 -49.99
N LEU A 37 20.61 2.16 -50.09
CA LEU A 37 21.90 2.77 -49.80
C LEU A 37 22.24 3.94 -50.74
N ARG A 38 21.96 3.81 -52.04
CA ARG A 38 22.14 4.92 -53.00
C ARG A 38 21.23 6.10 -52.67
N TRP A 39 19.99 5.85 -52.25
CA TRP A 39 19.06 6.90 -51.81
C TRP A 39 19.57 7.61 -50.55
N ILE A 40 20.01 6.86 -49.54
CA ILE A 40 20.61 7.40 -48.31
C ILE A 40 21.82 8.28 -48.65
N ARG A 41 22.68 7.85 -49.59
CA ARG A 41 23.85 8.62 -50.01
C ARG A 41 23.46 9.92 -50.72
N LYS A 42 22.44 9.89 -51.58
CA LYS A 42 21.90 11.09 -52.27
C LYS A 42 21.22 12.06 -51.30
N ARG A 43 20.60 11.56 -50.23
CA ARG A 43 19.90 12.37 -49.20
C ARG A 43 20.62 12.39 -47.85
N ARG A 44 21.95 12.26 -47.87
CA ARG A 44 22.77 12.09 -46.65
C ARG A 44 22.50 13.19 -45.61
N ALA A 45 22.37 14.44 -46.02
CA ALA A 45 22.08 15.55 -45.11
C ALA A 45 20.74 15.37 -44.36
N ILE A 46 19.69 14.99 -45.07
CA ILE A 46 18.35 14.77 -44.49
C ILE A 46 18.35 13.56 -43.55
N VAL A 47 19.02 12.47 -43.95
CA VAL A 47 19.11 11.26 -43.11
C VAL A 47 19.91 11.54 -41.83
N ILE A 48 21.04 12.26 -41.93
CA ILE A 48 21.84 12.64 -40.77
C ILE A 48 21.04 13.58 -39.87
N SER A 49 20.39 14.62 -40.41
CA SER A 49 19.58 15.54 -39.59
C SER A 49 18.42 14.82 -38.91
N GLY A 50 17.77 13.89 -39.61
CA GLY A 50 16.71 13.05 -39.05
C GLY A 50 17.22 12.15 -37.92
N ALA A 51 18.35 11.47 -38.13
CA ALA A 51 18.97 10.62 -37.11
C ALA A 51 19.42 11.42 -35.87
N VAL A 52 19.99 12.61 -36.08
CA VAL A 52 20.36 13.53 -34.99
C VAL A 52 19.12 13.99 -34.22
N ALA A 53 18.05 14.40 -34.91
CA ALA A 53 16.80 14.83 -34.29
C ALA A 53 16.18 13.70 -33.43
N ILE A 54 16.15 12.47 -33.95
CA ILE A 54 15.71 11.28 -33.20
C ILE A 54 16.62 11.06 -31.98
N GLY A 55 17.94 11.15 -32.15
CA GLY A 55 18.90 10.98 -31.06
C GLY A 55 18.68 12.00 -29.93
N VAL A 56 18.43 13.27 -30.27
CA VAL A 56 18.11 14.33 -29.29
C VAL A 56 16.78 14.04 -28.59
N ALA A 57 15.74 13.63 -29.33
CA ALA A 57 14.43 13.30 -28.75
C ALA A 57 14.52 12.12 -27.76
N LEU A 58 15.27 11.07 -28.10
CA LEU A 58 15.51 9.93 -27.22
C LEU A 58 16.29 10.34 -25.95
N LEU A 59 17.32 11.17 -26.09
CA LEU A 59 18.10 11.67 -24.95
C LEU A 59 17.25 12.54 -24.02
N ALA A 60 16.36 13.37 -24.57
CA ALA A 60 15.39 14.12 -23.78
C ALA A 60 14.42 13.20 -23.03
N LEU A 61 13.88 12.16 -23.69
CA LEU A 61 12.99 11.18 -23.06
C LEU A 61 13.69 10.43 -21.91
N VAL A 62 14.91 9.92 -22.13
CA VAL A 62 15.68 9.22 -21.09
C VAL A 62 15.97 10.16 -19.91
N SER A 63 16.33 11.41 -20.18
CA SER A 63 16.57 12.42 -19.14
C SER A 63 15.30 12.70 -18.32
N TYR A 64 14.15 12.83 -18.99
CA TYR A 64 12.85 13.02 -18.34
C TYR A 64 12.50 11.82 -17.44
N LEU A 65 12.64 10.60 -17.94
CA LEU A 65 12.38 9.38 -17.18
C LEU A 65 13.30 9.27 -15.95
N TYR A 66 14.59 9.57 -16.11
CA TYR A 66 15.55 9.56 -15.00
C TYR A 66 15.19 10.58 -13.91
N VAL A 67 14.87 11.81 -14.28
CA VAL A 67 14.46 12.85 -13.33
C VAL A 67 13.14 12.48 -12.65
N SER A 68 12.17 11.93 -13.39
CA SER A 68 10.90 11.47 -12.84
C SER A 68 11.09 10.34 -11.82
N GLN A 69 11.92 9.34 -12.14
CA GLN A 69 12.23 8.25 -11.21
C GLN A 69 12.95 8.73 -9.95
N LYS A 70 13.91 9.66 -10.09
CA LYS A 70 14.60 10.26 -8.95
C LYS A 70 13.63 11.05 -8.06
N LYS A 71 12.71 11.81 -8.67
CA LYS A 71 11.67 12.55 -7.96
C LYS A 71 10.74 11.60 -7.19
N GLU A 72 10.30 10.51 -7.82
CA GLU A 72 9.48 9.48 -7.18
C GLU A 72 10.22 8.84 -5.99
N ALA A 73 11.48 8.45 -6.16
CA ALA A 73 12.29 7.87 -5.08
C ALA A 73 12.45 8.82 -3.88
N GLN A 74 12.65 10.11 -4.13
CA GLN A 74 12.68 11.12 -3.07
C GLN A 74 11.33 11.28 -2.37
N ALA A 75 10.24 11.25 -3.13
CA ALA A 75 8.88 11.33 -2.58
C ALA A 75 8.57 10.11 -1.68
N VAL A 76 8.92 8.90 -2.11
CA VAL A 76 8.77 7.67 -1.32
C VAL A 76 9.57 7.77 -0.02
N LEU A 77 10.83 8.21 -0.08
CA LEU A 77 11.64 8.42 1.12
C LEU A 77 10.99 9.41 2.10
N GLN A 78 10.43 10.50 1.60
CA GLN A 78 9.71 11.46 2.43
C GLN A 78 8.40 10.89 2.98
N LEU A 79 7.69 10.06 2.23
CA LEU A 79 6.47 9.39 2.68
C LEU A 79 6.79 8.47 3.84
N THR A 80 7.82 7.64 3.72
CA THR A 80 8.28 6.75 4.80
C THR A 80 8.64 7.55 6.06
N LYS A 81 9.37 8.66 5.93
CA LYS A 81 9.69 9.54 7.07
C LYS A 81 8.43 10.14 7.70
N SER A 82 7.45 10.52 6.90
CA SER A 82 6.18 11.07 7.39
C SER A 82 5.36 10.02 8.14
N MET A 83 5.31 8.78 7.64
CA MET A 83 4.66 7.65 8.32
C MET A 83 5.36 7.28 9.63
N GLN A 84 6.70 7.36 9.70
CA GLN A 84 7.45 7.13 10.93
C GLN A 84 7.06 8.11 12.05
N LEU A 85 6.64 9.34 11.73
CA LEU A 85 6.15 10.28 12.74
C LEU A 85 4.94 9.73 13.50
N LEU A 86 4.02 9.03 12.84
CA LEU A 86 2.84 8.45 13.49
C LEU A 86 3.19 7.28 14.42
N ASN A 87 4.27 6.56 14.12
CA ASN A 87 4.73 5.42 14.90
C ASN A 87 5.75 5.81 15.98
N THR A 88 6.15 7.08 16.01
CA THR A 88 7.11 7.59 16.98
C THR A 88 6.51 7.50 18.39
N PRO A 89 7.25 6.91 19.37
CA PRO A 89 6.78 6.80 20.74
C PRO A 89 6.61 8.19 21.37
N LEU A 90 5.62 8.31 22.26
CA LEU A 90 5.48 9.51 23.06
C LEU A 90 6.64 9.60 24.07
N GLU A 91 6.96 10.82 24.51
CA GLU A 91 7.92 11.02 25.58
C GLU A 91 7.44 10.32 26.85
N ASP A 92 8.23 9.37 27.35
CA ASP A 92 7.96 8.78 28.66
C ASP A 92 8.23 9.84 29.73
N LYS A 93 7.25 10.06 30.60
CA LYS A 93 7.37 10.96 31.75
C LYS A 93 8.43 10.48 32.75
N ARG A 94 8.91 9.24 32.64
CA ARG A 94 9.92 8.64 33.54
C ARG A 94 11.34 9.18 33.37
N GLY A 95 11.56 10.13 32.46
CA GLY A 95 12.83 10.88 32.41
C GLY A 95 14.05 10.03 32.09
N GLU A 96 13.85 8.83 31.52
CA GLU A 96 14.97 8.00 31.09
C GLU A 96 15.78 8.75 30.03
N ARG A 97 17.07 8.86 30.34
CA ARG A 97 18.06 9.65 29.63
C ARG A 97 18.17 9.12 28.20
N ARG A 98 17.46 9.76 27.26
CA ARG A 98 17.66 9.52 25.84
C ARG A 98 19.14 9.60 25.55
N THR A 99 19.67 8.57 24.91
CA THR A 99 21.01 8.64 24.33
C THR A 99 21.03 9.83 23.38
N LEU A 100 22.03 10.70 23.52
CA LEU A 100 22.20 11.96 22.79
C LEU A 100 22.32 11.81 21.26
N THR A 101 22.13 10.59 20.74
CA THR A 101 22.28 10.19 19.34
C THR A 101 20.96 9.85 18.64
N SER A 102 19.82 9.84 19.34
CA SER A 102 18.51 9.63 18.69
C SER A 102 18.04 10.90 17.98
N SER A 103 18.28 11.01 16.67
CA SER A 103 17.75 12.05 15.79
C SER A 103 16.25 11.92 15.48
N VAL A 104 15.59 10.90 16.03
CA VAL A 104 14.16 10.68 15.85
C VAL A 104 13.40 11.72 16.69
N PRO A 105 12.46 12.47 16.11
CA PRO A 105 11.62 13.41 16.87
C PRO A 105 10.84 12.66 17.95
N SER A 106 10.33 13.39 18.92
CA SER A 106 9.49 12.85 19.98
C SER A 106 8.37 13.82 20.29
N PHE A 107 7.26 13.28 20.78
CA PHE A 107 6.04 14.05 20.96
C PHE A 107 5.50 13.86 22.37
N LYS A 108 5.02 14.94 22.98
CA LYS A 108 4.45 14.89 24.33
C LYS A 108 3.05 14.27 24.32
N THR A 109 2.30 14.47 23.23
CA THR A 109 0.92 14.01 23.10
C THR A 109 0.66 13.37 21.74
N PHE A 110 -0.41 12.58 21.67
CA PHE A 110 -0.90 12.02 20.40
C PHE A 110 -1.31 13.11 19.42
N GLU A 111 -1.85 14.24 19.90
CA GLU A 111 -2.27 15.37 19.07
C GLU A 111 -1.08 16.06 18.41
N GLU A 112 0.00 16.32 19.17
CA GLU A 112 1.23 16.89 18.64
C GLU A 112 1.84 15.99 17.55
N ARG A 113 1.87 14.67 17.80
CA ARG A 113 2.32 13.67 16.83
C ARG A 113 1.51 13.66 15.54
N ARG A 114 0.17 13.69 15.67
CA ARG A 114 -0.74 13.74 14.51
C ARG A 114 -0.57 15.04 13.73
N ALA A 115 -0.47 16.18 14.41
CA ALA A 115 -0.25 17.47 13.76
C ALA A 115 1.09 17.53 13.01
N ALA A 116 2.15 16.97 13.59
CA ALA A 116 3.46 16.86 12.93
C ALA A 116 3.40 15.97 11.68
N ALA A 117 2.73 14.81 11.76
CA ALA A 117 2.53 13.93 10.60
C ALA A 117 1.68 14.58 9.51
N LEU A 118 0.57 15.25 9.87
CA LEU A 118 -0.28 15.99 8.95
C LEU A 118 0.51 17.08 8.20
N LYS A 119 1.34 17.85 8.93
CA LYS A 119 2.23 18.85 8.33
C LYS A 119 3.24 18.22 7.38
N ALA A 120 3.78 17.04 7.71
CA ALA A 120 4.73 16.33 6.87
C ALA A 120 4.08 15.84 5.56
N TYR A 121 2.86 15.27 5.63
CA TYR A 121 2.12 14.85 4.43
C TYR A 121 1.79 16.03 3.51
N ARG A 122 1.30 17.15 4.04
CA ARG A 122 1.03 18.37 3.25
C ARG A 122 2.29 18.93 2.59
N ARG A 123 3.42 18.90 3.29
CA ARG A 123 4.71 19.32 2.71
C ARG A 123 5.13 18.41 1.56
N LEU A 124 4.98 17.10 1.74
CA LEU A 124 5.30 16.11 0.70
C LEU A 124 4.43 16.36 -0.53
N GLU A 125 3.13 16.55 -0.37
CA GLU A 125 2.22 16.87 -1.46
C GLU A 125 2.64 18.16 -2.17
N ALA A 126 2.94 19.23 -1.44
CA ALA A 126 3.39 20.49 -2.02
C ALA A 126 4.69 20.36 -2.85
N GLN A 127 5.60 19.45 -2.47
CA GLN A 127 6.88 19.24 -3.15
C GLN A 127 6.79 18.21 -4.30
N PHE A 128 5.90 17.23 -4.18
CA PHE A 128 5.85 16.06 -5.04
C PHE A 128 4.45 15.77 -5.58
N SER A 129 3.56 16.75 -5.72
CA SER A 129 2.13 16.59 -6.08
C SER A 129 1.81 15.65 -7.26
N SER A 130 2.76 15.49 -8.20
CA SER A 130 2.66 14.64 -9.38
C SER A 130 3.05 13.16 -9.15
N THR A 131 3.55 12.78 -7.98
CA THR A 131 4.07 11.44 -7.68
C THR A 131 3.00 10.53 -7.07
N ALA A 132 3.18 9.22 -7.19
CA ALA A 132 2.30 8.25 -6.54
C ALA A 132 2.42 8.37 -5.00
N ALA A 133 3.64 8.56 -4.50
CA ALA A 133 3.88 8.79 -3.07
C ALA A 133 3.12 10.01 -2.51
N ALA A 134 2.93 11.07 -3.30
CA ALA A 134 2.11 12.21 -2.87
C ALA A 134 0.62 11.89 -2.77
N LYS A 135 0.08 11.07 -3.68
CA LYS A 135 -1.30 10.61 -3.58
C LYS A 135 -1.53 9.65 -2.41
N LEU A 136 -0.54 8.80 -2.09
CA LEU A 136 -0.57 8.01 -0.86
C LEU A 136 -0.46 8.89 0.40
N ALA A 137 0.38 9.92 0.39
CA ALA A 137 0.44 10.89 1.49
C ALA A 137 -0.91 11.58 1.70
N ARG A 138 -1.59 11.95 0.61
CA ARG A 138 -2.94 12.55 0.65
C ARG A 138 -3.98 11.60 1.25
N LEU A 139 -3.89 10.30 0.96
CA LEU A 139 -4.74 9.27 1.57
C LEU A 139 -4.51 9.19 3.08
N HIS A 140 -3.24 9.20 3.53
CA HIS A 140 -2.91 9.19 4.96
C HIS A 140 -3.30 10.49 5.67
N GLU A 141 -3.16 11.64 5.01
CA GLU A 141 -3.69 12.92 5.52
C GLU A 141 -5.20 12.82 5.76
N ALA A 142 -5.96 12.30 4.80
CA ALA A 142 -7.41 12.16 4.93
C ALA A 142 -7.80 11.32 6.16
N SER A 143 -7.09 10.20 6.41
CA SER A 143 -7.29 9.39 7.61
C SER A 143 -6.94 10.12 8.91
N LEU A 144 -5.91 10.98 8.92
CA LEU A 144 -5.61 11.81 10.09
C LEU A 144 -6.67 12.87 10.33
N LEU A 145 -7.23 13.46 9.27
CA LEU A 145 -8.32 14.43 9.38
C LEU A 145 -9.57 13.79 9.99
N LEU A 146 -9.87 12.53 9.64
CA LEU A 146 -10.92 11.75 10.31
C LEU A 146 -10.66 11.58 11.81
N ASP A 147 -9.46 11.15 12.16
CA ASP A 147 -9.00 10.97 13.54
C ASP A 147 -9.10 12.27 14.36
N MET A 148 -8.90 13.41 13.70
CA MET A 148 -8.98 14.76 14.27
C MET A 148 -10.39 15.36 14.24
N ARG A 149 -11.39 14.61 13.76
CA ARG A 149 -12.79 15.05 13.66
C ARG A 149 -13.01 16.22 12.69
N TYR A 150 -12.26 16.26 11.60
CA TYR A 150 -12.40 17.23 10.51
C TYR A 150 -12.98 16.55 9.24
N PRO A 151 -14.29 16.25 9.22
CA PRO A 151 -14.87 15.42 8.17
C PRO A 151 -14.87 16.10 6.79
N GLN A 152 -15.06 17.42 6.70
CA GLN A 152 -15.12 18.13 5.42
C GLN A 152 -13.76 18.10 4.71
N GLU A 153 -12.68 18.39 5.43
CA GLU A 153 -11.32 18.30 4.90
C GLU A 153 -10.94 16.87 4.54
N ALA A 154 -11.37 15.89 5.35
CA ALA A 154 -11.17 14.47 5.05
C ALA A 154 -11.88 14.06 3.75
N ILE A 155 -13.14 14.48 3.56
CA ILE A 155 -13.91 14.23 2.33
C ILE A 155 -13.16 14.77 1.11
N LEU A 156 -12.70 16.02 1.17
CA LEU A 156 -11.95 16.64 0.06
C LEU A 156 -10.67 15.86 -0.26
N ALA A 157 -9.92 15.45 0.77
CA ALA A 157 -8.69 14.69 0.59
C ALA A 157 -8.93 13.28 0.01
N PHE A 158 -9.93 12.54 0.50
CA PHE A 158 -10.28 11.24 -0.07
C PHE A 158 -10.84 11.35 -1.49
N LEU A 159 -11.65 12.36 -1.80
CA LEU A 159 -12.15 12.60 -3.17
C LEU A 159 -11.00 12.83 -4.14
N GLU A 160 -9.99 13.59 -3.74
CA GLU A 160 -8.80 13.82 -4.56
C GLU A 160 -8.03 12.52 -4.86
N VAL A 161 -7.86 11.65 -3.84
CA VAL A 161 -7.21 10.35 -4.02
C VAL A 161 -8.04 9.45 -4.92
N ARG A 162 -9.35 9.32 -4.65
CA ARG A 162 -10.29 8.51 -5.46
C ARG A 162 -10.25 8.89 -6.94
N ASN A 163 -10.15 10.18 -7.23
CA ASN A 163 -10.14 10.71 -8.60
C ASN A 163 -8.74 10.74 -9.24
N SER A 164 -7.70 10.27 -8.56
CA SER A 164 -6.33 10.29 -9.05
C SER A 164 -6.03 9.17 -10.06
N VAL A 165 -5.03 9.38 -10.93
CA VAL A 165 -4.52 8.34 -11.83
C VAL A 165 -4.04 7.10 -11.06
N LEU A 166 -3.48 7.29 -9.87
CA LEU A 166 -3.05 6.18 -9.01
C LEU A 166 -4.22 5.26 -8.64
N ALA A 167 -5.36 5.83 -8.23
CA ALA A 167 -6.55 5.05 -7.91
C ALA A 167 -7.21 4.41 -9.14
N GLN A 168 -7.05 4.98 -10.33
CA GLN A 168 -7.49 4.34 -11.57
C GLN A 168 -6.66 3.08 -11.91
N LEU A 169 -5.38 3.07 -11.54
CA LEU A 169 -4.45 1.96 -11.80
C LEU A 169 -4.46 0.91 -10.67
N ASP A 170 -4.83 1.30 -9.46
CA ASP A 170 -4.82 0.43 -8.27
C ASP A 170 -6.18 0.43 -7.57
N LYS A 171 -6.92 -0.69 -7.74
CA LYS A 171 -8.23 -0.90 -7.12
C LYS A 171 -8.17 -0.92 -5.59
N GLU A 172 -7.05 -1.32 -4.99
CA GLU A 172 -6.91 -1.28 -3.52
C GLU A 172 -6.89 0.16 -3.02
N ILE A 173 -6.13 1.04 -3.69
CA ILE A 173 -6.10 2.47 -3.36
C ILE A 173 -7.47 3.11 -3.60
N TYR A 174 -8.13 2.78 -4.71
CA TYR A 174 -9.49 3.24 -4.99
C TYR A 174 -10.46 2.84 -3.87
N GLY A 175 -10.48 1.55 -3.49
CA GLY A 175 -11.36 1.07 -2.43
C GLY A 175 -11.06 1.65 -1.07
N ARG A 176 -9.79 1.88 -0.72
CA ARG A 176 -9.43 2.59 0.52
C ARG A 176 -9.91 4.04 0.54
N ALA A 177 -9.82 4.74 -0.59
CA ALA A 177 -10.35 6.10 -0.68
C ALA A 177 -11.88 6.12 -0.58
N VAL A 178 -12.59 5.19 -1.23
CA VAL A 178 -14.05 5.05 -1.15
C VAL A 178 -14.51 4.66 0.28
N GLU A 179 -13.82 3.72 0.93
CA GLU A 179 -14.05 3.36 2.33
C GLU A 179 -13.87 4.58 3.25
N GLY A 180 -12.79 5.34 3.06
CA GLY A 180 -12.51 6.58 3.78
C GLY A 180 -13.58 7.65 3.59
N LEU A 181 -14.10 7.82 2.36
CA LEU A 181 -15.24 8.71 2.09
C LEU A 181 -16.48 8.31 2.88
N GLY A 182 -16.79 7.01 2.92
CA GLY A 182 -17.90 6.50 3.72
C GLY A 182 -17.76 6.88 5.19
N PHE A 183 -16.58 6.71 5.79
CA PHE A 183 -16.33 7.12 7.18
C PHE A 183 -16.40 8.64 7.37
N ALA A 184 -15.93 9.42 6.39
CA ALA A 184 -15.94 10.87 6.47
C ALA A 184 -17.36 11.44 6.42
N TYR A 185 -18.21 10.92 5.54
CA TYR A 185 -19.62 11.26 5.48
C TYR A 185 -20.40 10.76 6.70
N GLU A 186 -20.11 9.55 7.20
CA GLU A 186 -20.71 9.03 8.44
C GLU A 186 -20.37 9.95 9.63
N LEU A 187 -19.12 10.39 9.72
CA LEU A 187 -18.67 11.34 10.74
C LEU A 187 -19.35 12.71 10.57
N GLN A 188 -19.42 13.24 9.34
CA GLN A 188 -20.11 14.49 9.05
C GLN A 188 -21.56 14.43 9.50
N SER A 189 -22.27 13.33 9.21
CA SER A 189 -23.66 13.14 9.64
C SER A 189 -23.82 13.22 11.16
N ARG A 190 -22.86 12.68 11.92
CA ARG A 190 -22.88 12.75 13.40
C ARG A 190 -22.59 14.15 13.93
N VAL A 191 -21.65 14.86 13.31
CA VAL A 191 -21.23 16.21 13.73
C VAL A 191 -22.32 17.25 13.40
N GLU A 192 -22.83 17.20 12.17
CA GLU A 192 -23.80 18.18 11.67
C GLU A 192 -25.26 17.77 11.90
N LYS A 193 -25.50 16.53 12.37
CA LYS A 193 -26.84 15.91 12.51
C LYS A 193 -27.64 15.92 11.20
N GLN A 194 -26.94 15.83 10.06
CA GLN A 194 -27.54 15.85 8.73
C GLN A 194 -27.79 14.44 8.20
N SER A 195 -29.01 14.20 7.72
CA SER A 195 -29.41 12.92 7.14
C SER A 195 -28.79 12.67 5.76
N ASP A 196 -28.55 13.73 4.97
CA ASP A 196 -27.96 13.63 3.63
C ASP A 196 -26.53 13.10 3.66
N ALA A 197 -25.73 13.50 4.66
CA ALA A 197 -24.40 12.95 4.86
C ALA A 197 -24.45 11.45 5.16
N MET A 198 -25.46 10.94 5.89
CA MET A 198 -25.62 9.50 6.10
C MET A 198 -25.95 8.78 4.79
N ASN A 199 -26.77 9.38 3.92
CA ASN A 199 -27.07 8.82 2.60
C ASN A 199 -25.82 8.77 1.71
N SER A 200 -24.96 9.80 1.77
CA SER A 200 -23.66 9.82 1.09
C SER A 200 -22.70 8.75 1.62
N ALA A 201 -22.70 8.50 2.94
CA ALA A 201 -21.93 7.40 3.53
C ALA A 201 -22.38 6.03 3.01
N LEU A 202 -23.70 5.79 3.01
CA LEU A 202 -24.29 4.58 2.44
C LEU A 202 -23.97 4.42 0.96
N ALA A 203 -24.01 5.50 0.17
CA ALA A 203 -23.64 5.47 -1.24
C ALA A 203 -22.17 5.07 -1.44
N ALA A 204 -21.25 5.64 -0.67
CA ALA A 204 -19.84 5.27 -0.71
C ALA A 204 -19.61 3.80 -0.31
N PHE A 205 -20.28 3.29 0.72
CA PHE A 205 -20.14 1.88 1.11
C PHE A 205 -20.80 0.90 0.13
N ARG A 206 -21.85 1.31 -0.59
CA ARG A 206 -22.39 0.54 -1.72
C ARG A 206 -21.42 0.52 -2.90
N GLU A 207 -20.77 1.65 -3.18
CA GLU A 207 -19.74 1.70 -4.19
C GLU A 207 -18.57 0.78 -3.83
N LEU A 208 -18.12 0.78 -2.56
CA LEU A 208 -17.10 -0.12 -2.04
C LEU A 208 -17.44 -1.59 -2.31
N GLU A 209 -18.71 -1.96 -2.20
CA GLU A 209 -19.20 -3.31 -2.46
C GLU A 209 -18.96 -3.78 -3.91
N THR A 210 -18.98 -2.84 -4.85
CA THR A 210 -18.81 -3.12 -6.29
C THR A 210 -17.35 -3.24 -6.71
N ILE A 211 -16.40 -2.91 -5.83
CA ILE A 211 -14.99 -2.95 -6.15
C ILE A 211 -14.50 -4.39 -6.11
N ASP A 212 -14.07 -4.87 -7.27
CA ASP A 212 -13.45 -6.17 -7.47
C ASP A 212 -12.00 -6.19 -6.93
N SER A 213 -11.89 -6.11 -5.60
CA SER A 213 -10.68 -6.39 -4.83
C SER A 213 -11.06 -7.13 -3.55
N LYS A 214 -10.17 -8.01 -3.08
CA LYS A 214 -10.45 -8.98 -2.03
C LYS A 214 -10.90 -8.27 -0.75
N GLY A 215 -12.11 -8.59 -0.30
CA GLY A 215 -12.65 -8.14 0.98
C GLY A 215 -13.42 -6.83 0.99
N PHE A 216 -13.40 -6.04 -0.09
CA PHE A 216 -14.17 -4.79 -0.12
C PHE A 216 -15.67 -5.02 -0.18
N LYS A 217 -16.13 -6.12 -0.78
CA LYS A 217 -17.54 -6.50 -0.75
C LYS A 217 -18.04 -6.70 0.68
N GLU A 218 -17.34 -7.52 1.46
CA GLU A 218 -17.69 -7.82 2.84
C GLU A 218 -17.57 -6.58 3.73
N LEU A 219 -16.54 -5.75 3.52
CA LEU A 219 -16.37 -4.48 4.24
C LEU A 219 -17.49 -3.48 3.91
N GLY A 220 -17.84 -3.33 2.63
CA GLY A 220 -18.94 -2.47 2.18
C GLY A 220 -20.27 -2.86 2.82
N LEU A 221 -20.62 -4.15 2.81
CA LEU A 221 -21.82 -4.67 3.46
C LEU A 221 -21.81 -4.44 4.98
N TYR A 222 -20.68 -4.68 5.64
CA TYR A 222 -20.54 -4.46 7.08
C TYR A 222 -20.71 -2.98 7.45
N HIS A 223 -20.10 -2.07 6.70
CA HIS A 223 -20.23 -0.64 6.98
C HIS A 223 -21.63 -0.12 6.66
N GLN A 224 -22.29 -0.62 5.61
CA GLN A 224 -23.70 -0.35 5.36
C GLN A 224 -24.57 -0.78 6.56
N ALA A 225 -24.32 -1.97 7.13
CA ALA A 225 -25.05 -2.44 8.31
C ALA A 225 -24.89 -1.50 9.52
N ARG A 226 -23.67 -1.00 9.78
CA ARG A 226 -23.40 -0.01 10.84
C ARG A 226 -24.18 1.29 10.63
N CYS A 227 -24.28 1.76 9.38
CA CYS A 227 -25.06 2.94 9.04
C CYS A 227 -26.54 2.73 9.33
N TYR A 228 -27.13 1.60 8.90
CA TYR A 228 -28.54 1.29 9.19
C TYR A 228 -28.81 1.12 10.69
N GLU A 229 -27.90 0.47 11.43
CA GLU A 229 -27.99 0.39 12.89
C GLU A 229 -28.05 1.78 13.52
N THR A 230 -27.20 2.71 13.06
CA THR A 230 -27.17 4.10 13.53
C THR A 230 -28.45 4.86 13.17
N GLN A 231 -29.09 4.52 12.05
CA GLN A 231 -30.38 5.08 11.62
C GLN A 231 -31.59 4.43 12.33
N GLY A 232 -31.38 3.36 13.11
CA GLY A 232 -32.45 2.61 13.78
C GLY A 232 -33.12 1.53 12.92
N ASP A 233 -32.66 1.30 11.69
CA ASP A 233 -33.14 0.22 10.82
C ASP A 233 -32.42 -1.09 11.16
N ILE A 234 -32.79 -1.64 12.32
CA ILE A 234 -32.14 -2.83 12.91
C ILE A 234 -32.32 -4.07 12.04
N GLU A 235 -33.48 -4.24 11.41
CA GLU A 235 -33.77 -5.42 10.58
C GLU A 235 -32.87 -5.45 9.34
N LYS A 236 -32.68 -4.30 8.70
CA LYS A 236 -31.75 -4.21 7.56
C LYS A 236 -30.30 -4.37 7.97
N ALA A 237 -29.90 -3.82 9.12
CA ALA A 237 -28.56 -4.03 9.68
C ALA A 237 -28.27 -5.51 9.94
N LYS A 238 -29.21 -6.23 10.58
CA LYS A 238 -29.12 -7.68 10.80
C LYS A 238 -28.99 -8.46 9.49
N ALA A 239 -29.84 -8.18 8.51
CA ALA A 239 -29.83 -8.87 7.23
C ALA A 239 -28.46 -8.77 6.54
N LEU A 240 -27.87 -7.57 6.52
CA LEU A 240 -26.53 -7.34 5.96
C LEU A 240 -25.43 -8.05 6.78
N LEU A 241 -25.51 -8.02 8.12
CA LEU A 241 -24.54 -8.71 8.98
C LEU A 241 -24.57 -10.22 8.79
N TRP A 242 -25.74 -10.83 8.60
CA TRP A 242 -25.86 -12.24 8.27
C TRP A 242 -25.24 -12.58 6.92
N ASP A 243 -25.41 -11.72 5.90
CA ASP A 243 -24.74 -11.93 4.61
C ASP A 243 -23.20 -11.88 4.77
N VAL A 244 -22.68 -10.89 5.51
CA VAL A 244 -21.23 -10.81 5.81
C VAL A 244 -20.77 -12.03 6.61
N TYR A 245 -21.55 -12.49 7.60
CA TYR A 245 -21.25 -13.69 8.37
C TYR A 245 -21.08 -14.90 7.44
N HIS A 246 -22.05 -15.18 6.58
CA HIS A 246 -21.98 -16.33 5.67
C HIS A 246 -20.80 -16.24 4.71
N ARG A 247 -20.56 -15.08 4.09
CA ARG A 247 -19.42 -14.88 3.17
C ARG A 247 -18.09 -15.11 3.86
N THR A 248 -17.91 -14.55 5.05
CA THR A 248 -16.66 -14.65 5.80
C THR A 248 -16.41 -16.03 6.41
N HIS A 249 -17.46 -16.85 6.60
CA HIS A 249 -17.37 -18.21 7.14
C HIS A 249 -17.23 -19.29 6.07
N GLN A 250 -17.80 -19.06 4.87
CA GLN A 250 -17.79 -20.05 3.78
C GLN A 250 -16.57 -19.91 2.86
N SER A 251 -15.92 -18.75 2.83
CA SER A 251 -14.79 -18.51 1.92
C SER A 251 -13.48 -19.11 2.45
N THR A 252 -13.03 -20.20 1.83
CA THR A 252 -11.72 -20.84 2.11
C THR A 252 -10.55 -20.01 1.58
N GLU A 253 -10.74 -19.30 0.47
CA GLU A 253 -9.70 -18.48 -0.17
C GLU A 253 -9.31 -17.23 0.63
N THR A 254 -10.18 -16.78 1.53
CA THR A 254 -10.01 -15.55 2.32
C THR A 254 -10.04 -15.80 3.83
N ALA A 255 -9.89 -17.06 4.25
CA ALA A 255 -10.02 -17.48 5.66
C ALA A 255 -9.12 -16.68 6.62
N GLY A 256 -7.95 -16.22 6.16
CA GLY A 256 -7.05 -15.36 6.95
C GLY A 256 -7.35 -13.85 6.88
N LEU A 257 -7.99 -13.37 5.82
CA LEU A 257 -8.19 -11.93 5.57
C LEU A 257 -9.28 -11.33 6.46
N PHE A 258 -10.23 -12.15 6.91
CA PHE A 258 -11.43 -11.69 7.60
C PHE A 258 -11.46 -11.99 9.10
N VAL A 259 -10.35 -12.41 9.72
CA VAL A 259 -10.37 -12.81 11.15
C VAL A 259 -10.93 -11.71 12.05
N TYR A 260 -10.55 -10.46 11.81
CA TYR A 260 -11.11 -9.31 12.54
C TYR A 260 -12.58 -9.07 12.18
N LEU A 261 -12.90 -9.00 10.88
CA LEU A 261 -14.27 -8.73 10.42
C LEU A 261 -15.28 -9.77 10.93
N LYS A 262 -14.91 -11.06 10.85
CA LYS A 262 -15.66 -12.18 11.41
C LYS A 262 -15.98 -11.95 12.89
N ARG A 263 -14.97 -11.65 13.71
CA ARG A 263 -15.18 -11.41 15.15
C ARG A 263 -16.10 -10.23 15.43
N VAL A 264 -15.99 -9.15 14.67
CA VAL A 264 -16.82 -7.96 14.88
C VAL A 264 -18.26 -8.19 14.43
N VAL A 265 -18.46 -8.87 13.29
CA VAL A 265 -19.79 -9.26 12.79
C VAL A 265 -20.48 -10.20 13.76
N GLU A 266 -19.76 -11.22 14.26
CA GLU A 266 -20.26 -12.13 15.30
C GLU A 266 -20.67 -11.38 16.58
N ALA A 267 -19.83 -10.47 17.05
CA ALA A 267 -20.13 -9.68 18.24
C ALA A 267 -21.38 -8.80 18.04
N LYS A 268 -21.55 -8.22 16.85
CA LYS A 268 -22.74 -7.44 16.49
C LYS A 268 -23.99 -8.30 16.40
N LEU A 269 -23.92 -9.46 15.75
CA LEU A 269 -25.04 -10.40 15.66
C LEU A 269 -25.46 -10.92 17.04
N ARG A 270 -24.54 -11.16 17.99
CA ARG A 270 -24.93 -11.51 19.37
C ARG A 270 -25.78 -10.45 20.07
N VAL A 271 -25.52 -9.18 19.77
CA VAL A 271 -26.26 -8.06 20.37
C VAL A 271 -27.60 -7.88 19.68
N LEU A 272 -27.64 -7.96 18.35
CA LEU A 272 -28.85 -7.69 17.57
C LEU A 272 -29.79 -8.91 17.49
N ASP A 273 -29.25 -10.13 17.46
CA ASP A 273 -29.97 -11.40 17.27
C ASP A 273 -29.39 -12.52 18.16
N PRO A 274 -29.57 -12.41 19.50
CA PRO A 274 -28.94 -13.32 20.46
C PRO A 274 -29.45 -14.76 20.35
N GLU A 275 -30.70 -14.97 19.97
CA GLU A 275 -31.33 -16.30 19.94
C GLU A 275 -30.77 -17.15 18.80
N VAL A 276 -30.77 -16.61 17.57
CA VAL A 276 -30.27 -17.31 16.39
C VAL A 276 -28.77 -17.56 16.51
N PHE A 277 -28.03 -16.57 17.01
CA PHE A 277 -26.59 -16.69 17.16
C PHE A 277 -26.20 -17.73 18.22
N SER A 278 -26.93 -17.80 19.35
CA SER A 278 -26.71 -18.83 20.38
C SER A 278 -26.95 -20.24 19.83
N ALA A 279 -27.99 -20.42 18.98
CA ALA A 279 -28.29 -21.70 18.35
C ALA A 279 -27.18 -22.14 17.38
N LEU A 280 -26.58 -21.23 16.62
CA LEU A 280 -25.48 -21.55 15.70
C LEU A 280 -24.22 -22.03 16.43
N TYR A 281 -23.82 -21.38 17.53
CA TYR A 281 -22.66 -21.81 18.30
C TYR A 281 -22.84 -23.18 18.95
N LYS A 282 -24.07 -23.53 19.34
CA LYS A 282 -24.38 -24.89 19.81
C LYS A 282 -24.21 -25.93 18.70
N LYS A 283 -24.46 -25.56 17.45
CA LYS A 283 -24.44 -26.47 16.29
C LYS A 283 -23.06 -26.59 15.64
N GLU A 284 -22.28 -25.53 15.55
CA GLU A 284 -20.92 -25.53 14.95
C GLU A 284 -19.85 -26.13 15.89
N GLY A 285 -20.26 -26.85 16.92
CA GLY A 285 -19.34 -27.50 17.84
C GLY A 285 -18.62 -26.48 18.72
N GLY A 286 -19.39 -25.56 19.33
CA GLY A 286 -18.95 -24.70 20.43
C GLY A 286 -18.03 -25.52 21.33
N GLY A 287 -16.73 -25.26 21.19
CA GLY A 287 -15.69 -26.22 21.52
C GLY A 287 -15.92 -26.73 22.92
N LYS A 288 -16.02 -28.06 23.09
CA LYS A 288 -16.22 -28.78 24.35
C LYS A 288 -16.00 -27.81 25.51
N SER A 289 -17.05 -27.10 25.92
CA SER A 289 -16.95 -26.21 27.06
C SER A 289 -16.44 -27.11 28.15
N LEU A 290 -15.22 -26.86 28.64
CA LEU A 290 -14.55 -27.75 29.59
C LEU A 290 -15.60 -28.17 30.59
N THR A 291 -15.89 -29.47 30.67
CA THR A 291 -16.95 -29.94 31.56
C THR A 291 -16.62 -29.43 32.96
N GLN A 292 -17.62 -29.28 33.84
CA GLN A 292 -17.35 -28.83 35.21
C GLN A 292 -16.22 -29.65 35.86
N ALA A 293 -16.12 -30.94 35.51
CA ALA A 293 -15.02 -31.81 35.90
C ALA A 293 -13.64 -31.40 35.33
N GLN A 294 -13.56 -31.03 34.05
CA GLN A 294 -12.32 -30.54 33.43
C GLN A 294 -11.91 -29.16 33.94
N LEU A 295 -12.87 -28.26 34.21
CA LEU A 295 -12.62 -26.98 34.89
C LEU A 295 -12.03 -27.21 36.29
N ASN A 296 -12.63 -28.11 37.07
CA ASN A 296 -12.13 -28.48 38.39
C ASN A 296 -10.75 -29.15 38.32
N GLN A 297 -10.47 -29.91 37.27
CA GLN A 297 -9.16 -30.54 37.06
C GLN A 297 -8.08 -29.51 36.72
N LEU A 298 -8.43 -28.48 35.95
CA LEU A 298 -7.54 -27.38 35.59
C LEU A 298 -7.26 -26.47 36.80
N LEU A 299 -8.29 -26.17 37.61
CA LEU A 299 -8.13 -25.49 38.89
C LEU A 299 -7.23 -26.27 39.85
N LYS A 300 -7.41 -27.59 39.97
CA LYS A 300 -6.51 -28.46 40.76
C LYS A 300 -5.06 -28.51 40.25
N GLN A 301 -4.84 -28.32 38.94
CA GLN A 301 -3.49 -28.24 38.38
C GLN A 301 -2.82 -26.89 38.69
N ILE A 302 -3.60 -25.81 38.75
CA ILE A 302 -3.11 -24.47 39.11
C ILE A 302 -2.85 -24.37 40.63
N GLU A 303 -3.67 -25.03 41.45
CA GLU A 303 -3.49 -25.07 42.91
C GLU A 303 -2.38 -26.00 43.38
N LYS A 304 -1.86 -26.89 42.51
CA LYS A 304 -0.67 -27.67 42.85
C LYS A 304 0.54 -26.72 42.93
N PRO A 305 1.16 -26.55 44.12
CA PRO A 305 2.34 -25.72 44.23
C PRO A 305 3.40 -26.28 43.29
N VAL A 306 3.94 -25.43 42.43
CA VAL A 306 5.13 -25.74 41.63
C VAL A 306 6.26 -25.97 42.63
N SER A 307 6.52 -27.24 42.94
CA SER A 307 7.64 -27.63 43.77
C SER A 307 8.91 -27.06 43.13
N PRO A 308 9.77 -26.35 43.89
CA PRO A 308 11.05 -25.89 43.37
C PRO A 308 11.90 -27.11 43.06
N GLN A 309 11.87 -27.56 41.80
CA GLN A 309 12.86 -28.49 41.30
C GLN A 309 14.20 -27.77 41.32
N SER A 310 15.06 -28.31 42.17
CA SER A 310 16.46 -28.00 42.37
C SER A 310 17.14 -27.50 41.11
N SER A 311 17.70 -26.30 41.21
CA SER A 311 18.79 -25.79 40.37
C SER A 311 19.93 -26.80 40.34
N GLY A 312 19.91 -27.70 39.37
CA GLY A 312 21.07 -28.49 38.96
C GLY A 312 22.05 -27.55 38.28
N SER A 313 23.16 -27.27 38.96
CA SER A 313 24.33 -26.62 38.39
C SER A 313 24.97 -27.55 37.36
N GLU A 314 24.55 -27.48 36.10
CA GLU A 314 25.31 -28.04 34.99
C GLU A 314 26.16 -26.96 34.33
N GLY A 315 27.43 -27.32 34.14
CA GLY A 315 28.55 -26.43 33.91
C GLY A 315 28.41 -25.56 32.66
N VAL A 316 28.88 -24.32 32.82
CA VAL A 316 29.23 -23.43 31.73
C VAL A 316 30.35 -24.10 30.90
N PRO A 317 30.13 -24.43 29.61
CA PRO A 317 31.22 -24.85 28.74
C PRO A 317 32.13 -23.64 28.47
N ALA A 318 33.43 -23.85 28.66
CA ALA A 318 34.47 -22.85 28.51
C ALA A 318 34.49 -22.23 27.10
N ALA A 319 34.66 -20.91 27.06
CA ALA A 319 34.75 -20.13 25.83
C ALA A 319 35.97 -20.53 24.97
N PRO A 320 35.82 -20.65 23.64
CA PRO A 320 36.94 -20.90 22.74
C PRO A 320 37.82 -19.65 22.62
N LYS A 321 39.13 -19.83 22.88
CA LYS A 321 40.16 -18.81 22.67
C LYS A 321 40.20 -18.39 21.19
N GLN A 322 39.92 -17.12 20.92
CA GLN A 322 40.17 -16.51 19.62
C GLN A 322 41.68 -16.39 19.40
N ARG A 323 42.18 -16.93 18.28
CA ARG A 323 43.52 -16.65 17.74
C ARG A 323 43.47 -15.37 16.92
N SER A 324 44.30 -14.41 17.28
CA SER A 324 44.58 -13.22 16.48
C SER A 324 45.39 -13.58 15.23
N PRO A 325 45.10 -12.96 14.07
CA PRO A 325 46.12 -12.54 13.11
C PRO A 325 46.71 -11.17 13.47
#